data_AF-A0A9R0I191-F1
#
_entry.id   AF-A0A9R0I191-F1
#
_cell.length_a   1.000
_cell.length_b   1.000
_cell.length_c   1.000
_cell.angle_alpha   90.00
_cell.angle_beta   90.00
_cell.angle_gamma   90.00
#
_symmetry.space_group_name_H-M   'P 1'
#
loop_
_entity.id
_entity.type
_entity.pdbx_description
1 polymer ?
#
loop_
_entity_poly.entity_id
_entity_poly.type
_entity_poly.pdbx_seq_one_letter_code
_entity_poly.pdbx_strand_id
1 'polypeptide(L)'
;MALKYGEKNTSTSKSTIIIAKSVKELAGPVDGEGKINPLANQRDRASFMENFMIVLLGQILCPSTDGGNMSLKFLGAVSVAKNASLYNWCEFCHTWLLDYGDACQRKIDHQGYAAGTGGCVLFLLIFYLDHLCRHPVRLDEFPRIKVWTQEEVDEAKNRDRKASDDYGRITTVDVVYGDPHPLYGREGRRSPAVEVAEMVAQMTSSEWRRTLA
;
A
#
# COMPACT_ATOMS: atom_id res chain seq x y z
N MET A 1 -20.47 -7.32 -13.72
CA MET A 1 -19.71 -6.69 -12.63
C MET A 1 -19.27 -5.26 -12.97
N ALA A 2 -18.68 -5.00 -14.16
CA ALA A 2 -18.33 -3.65 -14.60
C ALA A 2 -19.52 -2.65 -14.61
N LEU A 3 -20.74 -3.09 -14.96
CA LEU A 3 -21.95 -2.24 -14.89
C LEU A 3 -22.34 -1.77 -13.48
N LYS A 4 -21.92 -2.49 -12.42
CA LYS A 4 -22.25 -2.15 -11.02
C LYS A 4 -21.42 -0.95 -10.52
N TYR A 5 -20.23 -0.76 -11.08
CA TYR A 5 -19.21 0.17 -10.58
C TYR A 5 -18.64 1.13 -11.62
N GLY A 6 -19.00 1.00 -12.90
CA GLY A 6 -18.44 1.80 -13.98
C GLY A 6 -19.47 2.70 -14.65
N GLU A 7 -19.32 4.01 -14.47
CA GLU A 7 -19.61 4.95 -15.56
C GLU A 7 -18.37 5.05 -16.44
N LYS A 8 -18.55 4.89 -17.75
CA LYS A 8 -17.47 5.01 -18.72
C LYS A 8 -17.07 6.49 -18.77
N ASN A 9 -15.90 6.85 -18.25
CA ASN A 9 -15.39 8.21 -18.36
C ASN A 9 -15.15 8.52 -19.85
N THR A 10 -16.00 9.34 -20.46
CA THR A 10 -16.03 9.59 -21.92
C THR A 10 -14.85 10.42 -22.41
N SER A 11 -14.04 10.97 -21.49
CA SER A 11 -12.89 11.84 -21.80
C SER A 11 -11.57 11.08 -22.04
N THR A 12 -11.47 9.80 -21.67
CA THR A 12 -10.24 9.01 -21.86
C THR A 12 -10.56 7.60 -22.38
N SER A 13 -9.71 7.05 -23.25
CA SER A 13 -9.89 5.69 -23.80
C SER A 13 -9.78 4.58 -22.74
N LYS A 14 -9.43 4.92 -21.50
CA LYS A 14 -9.24 3.98 -20.39
C LYS A 14 -10.51 3.92 -19.56
N SER A 15 -11.11 2.73 -19.50
CA SER A 15 -12.25 2.50 -18.63
C SER A 15 -11.78 2.32 -17.18
N THR A 16 -12.31 3.14 -16.27
CA THR A 16 -11.96 3.20 -14.84
C THR A 16 -13.21 3.11 -13.95
N ILE A 17 -13.01 2.89 -12.65
CA ILE A 17 -14.04 2.95 -11.61
C ILE A 17 -13.82 4.24 -10.82
N ILE A 18 -14.87 5.05 -10.68
CA ILE A 18 -14.85 6.27 -9.87
C ILE A 18 -14.93 5.87 -8.40
N ILE A 19 -13.91 6.25 -7.63
CA ILE A 19 -13.74 5.80 -6.23
C ILE A 19 -14.70 6.54 -5.29
N ALA A 20 -15.15 7.76 -5.64
CA ALA A 20 -15.99 8.60 -4.78
C ALA A 20 -17.28 7.92 -4.31
N LYS A 21 -17.87 7.05 -5.15
CA LYS A 21 -19.06 6.27 -4.76
C LYS A 21 -18.71 5.26 -3.66
N SER A 22 -17.60 4.54 -3.80
CA SER A 22 -17.14 3.56 -2.82
C SER A 22 -16.76 4.21 -1.49
N VAL A 23 -16.16 5.41 -1.52
CA VAL A 23 -15.87 6.18 -0.28
C VAL A 23 -17.16 6.52 0.48
N LYS A 24 -18.22 6.92 -0.23
CA LYS A 24 -19.53 7.17 0.39
C LYS A 24 -20.14 5.91 0.99
N GLU A 25 -20.04 4.77 0.29
CA GLU A 25 -20.54 3.49 0.81
C GLU A 25 -19.74 3.01 2.04
N LEU A 26 -18.44 3.32 2.12
CA LEU A 26 -17.60 2.97 3.27
C LEU A 26 -17.84 3.81 4.53
N ALA A 27 -18.43 5.01 4.39
CA ALA A 27 -18.87 5.79 5.55
C ALA A 27 -19.89 5.01 6.41
N GLY A 28 -20.52 3.98 5.83
CA GLY A 28 -21.43 3.08 6.51
C GLY A 28 -22.81 3.72 6.73
N PRO A 29 -23.81 2.89 7.06
CA PRO A 29 -25.11 3.42 7.45
C PRO A 29 -24.97 4.12 8.81
N VAL A 30 -25.49 5.34 8.92
CA VAL A 30 -25.60 6.07 10.17
C VAL A 30 -27.06 6.13 10.63
N ASP A 31 -27.30 6.11 11.93
CA ASP A 31 -28.61 6.41 12.50
C ASP A 31 -28.92 7.92 12.48
N GLY A 32 -30.10 8.30 12.97
CA GLY A 32 -30.52 9.70 13.04
C GLY A 32 -29.63 10.59 13.94
N GLU A 33 -28.75 9.99 14.74
CA GLU A 33 -27.79 10.67 15.61
C GLU A 33 -26.36 10.68 15.02
N GLY A 34 -26.19 10.14 13.80
CA GLY A 34 -24.89 10.09 13.11
C GLY A 34 -24.00 8.93 13.55
N LYS A 35 -24.51 7.95 14.31
CA LYS A 35 -23.75 6.82 14.81
C LYS A 35 -23.78 5.66 13.81
N ILE A 36 -22.63 5.00 13.62
CA ILE A 36 -22.49 3.90 12.66
C ILE A 36 -23.35 2.70 13.10
N ASN A 37 -24.25 2.28 12.21
CA ASN A 37 -25.07 1.10 12.36
C ASN A 37 -24.32 -0.17 11.90
N PRO A 38 -24.47 -1.31 12.60
CA PRO A 38 -23.94 -2.58 12.14
C PRO A 38 -24.51 -2.98 10.77
N LEU A 39 -23.69 -3.63 9.95
CA LEU A 39 -24.14 -4.20 8.67
C LEU A 39 -25.15 -5.33 8.92
N ALA A 40 -26.35 -5.18 8.34
CA ALA A 40 -27.52 -5.98 8.70
C ALA A 40 -27.47 -7.42 8.18
N ASN A 41 -26.83 -7.66 7.03
CA ASN A 41 -26.81 -8.97 6.40
C ASN A 41 -25.51 -9.27 5.61
N GLN A 42 -25.38 -10.50 5.12
CA GLN A 42 -24.19 -10.95 4.40
C GLN A 42 -23.99 -10.23 3.05
N ARG A 43 -25.07 -9.78 2.41
CA ARG A 43 -24.99 -8.99 1.16
C ARG A 43 -24.41 -7.61 1.44
N ASP A 44 -24.80 -6.96 2.54
CA ASP A 44 -24.26 -5.67 2.96
C ASP A 44 -22.78 -5.79 3.31
N ARG A 45 -22.40 -6.87 4.00
CA ARG A 45 -20.98 -7.19 4.28
C ARG A 45 -20.17 -7.41 3.01
N ALA A 46 -20.70 -8.17 2.05
CA ALA A 46 -20.02 -8.37 0.77
C ALA A 46 -19.85 -7.06 -0.01
N SER A 47 -20.90 -6.23 -0.05
CA SER A 47 -20.84 -4.90 -0.68
C SER A 47 -19.83 -3.99 0.00
N PHE A 48 -19.80 -3.97 1.33
CA PHE A 48 -18.81 -3.21 2.09
C PHE A 48 -17.38 -3.65 1.75
N MET A 49 -17.12 -4.97 1.74
CA MET A 49 -15.79 -5.50 1.39
C MET A 49 -15.38 -5.17 -0.05
N GLU A 50 -16.31 -5.24 -1.01
CA GLU A 50 -16.06 -4.84 -2.40
C GLU A 50 -15.65 -3.36 -2.49
N ASN A 51 -16.39 -2.46 -1.81
CA ASN A 51 -16.07 -1.03 -1.79
C ASN A 51 -14.78 -0.71 -1.04
N PHE A 52 -14.51 -1.44 0.05
CA PHE A 52 -13.25 -1.34 0.78
C PHE A 52 -12.08 -1.69 -0.12
N MET A 53 -12.20 -2.78 -0.87
CA MET A 53 -11.18 -3.21 -1.83
C MET A 53 -10.98 -2.20 -2.96
N ILE A 54 -12.06 -1.55 -3.45
CA ILE A 54 -11.96 -0.48 -4.46
C ILE A 54 -11.17 0.72 -3.92
N VAL A 55 -11.45 1.17 -2.69
CA VAL A 55 -10.73 2.31 -2.08
C VAL A 55 -9.28 1.94 -1.78
N LEU A 56 -9.04 0.77 -1.21
CA LEU A 56 -7.69 0.27 -0.91
C LEU A 56 -6.83 0.19 -2.18
N LEU A 57 -7.34 -0.44 -3.25
CA LEU A 57 -6.60 -0.56 -4.51
C LEU A 57 -6.52 0.78 -5.24
N GLY A 58 -7.58 1.59 -5.23
CA GLY A 58 -7.66 2.82 -6.00
C GLY A 58 -6.95 4.03 -5.40
N GLN A 59 -6.79 4.09 -4.07
CA GLN A 59 -6.18 5.25 -3.40
C GLN A 59 -4.92 4.94 -2.60
N ILE A 60 -4.73 3.69 -2.16
CA ILE A 60 -3.61 3.34 -1.29
C ILE A 60 -2.57 2.52 -2.06
N LEU A 61 -2.97 1.39 -2.63
CA LEU A 61 -2.03 0.44 -3.23
C LEU A 61 -1.68 0.80 -4.68
N CYS A 62 -2.68 1.20 -5.48
CA CYS A 62 -2.52 1.44 -6.91
C CYS A 62 -3.07 2.82 -7.35
N PRO A 63 -2.72 3.93 -6.65
CA PRO A 63 -3.31 5.22 -6.94
C PRO A 63 -3.03 5.67 -8.38
N SER A 64 -4.06 6.16 -9.03
CA SER A 64 -3.93 6.91 -10.28
C SER A 64 -3.41 8.32 -10.02
N THR A 65 -2.87 8.97 -11.06
CA THR A 65 -2.43 10.37 -10.99
C THR A 65 -3.57 11.34 -10.64
N ASP A 66 -4.81 11.00 -10.98
CA ASP A 66 -5.99 11.80 -10.62
C ASP A 66 -6.56 11.49 -9.23
N GLY A 67 -6.08 10.44 -8.55
CA GLY A 67 -6.49 10.00 -7.21
C GLY A 67 -7.97 9.61 -7.04
N GLY A 68 -8.77 9.74 -8.10
CA GLY A 68 -10.22 9.54 -8.08
C GLY A 68 -10.67 8.29 -8.84
N ASN A 69 -9.76 7.60 -9.53
CA ASN A 69 -10.08 6.50 -10.42
C ASN A 69 -9.25 5.24 -10.14
N MET A 70 -9.92 4.08 -10.12
CA MET A 70 -9.27 2.77 -10.08
C MET A 70 -9.33 2.10 -11.46
N SER A 71 -8.24 1.45 -11.89
CA SER A 71 -8.23 0.70 -13.15
C SER A 71 -9.14 -0.54 -13.08
N LEU A 72 -9.90 -0.81 -14.15
CA LEU A 72 -10.75 -2.01 -14.24
C LEU A 72 -10.01 -3.35 -14.16
N LYS A 73 -8.68 -3.36 -14.39
CA LYS A 73 -7.86 -4.58 -14.22
C LYS A 73 -7.94 -5.16 -12.81
N PHE A 74 -8.32 -4.34 -11.83
CA PHE A 74 -8.47 -4.74 -10.43
C PHE A 74 -9.85 -5.31 -10.08
N LEU A 75 -10.80 -5.37 -11.03
CA LEU A 75 -12.13 -5.95 -10.78
C LEU A 75 -12.08 -7.41 -10.32
N GLY A 76 -11.08 -8.18 -10.77
CA GLY A 76 -10.86 -9.54 -10.29
C GLY A 76 -10.66 -9.59 -8.78
N ALA A 77 -9.78 -8.73 -8.24
CA ALA A 77 -9.54 -8.64 -6.80
C ALA A 77 -10.78 -8.17 -6.02
N VAL A 78 -11.53 -7.22 -6.58
CA VAL A 78 -12.80 -6.75 -5.99
C VAL A 78 -13.83 -7.89 -5.94
N SER A 79 -13.92 -8.72 -6.98
CA SER A 79 -14.89 -9.82 -7.06
C SER A 79 -14.73 -10.87 -5.96
N VAL A 80 -13.52 -11.01 -5.42
CA VAL A 80 -13.18 -11.96 -4.35
C VAL A 80 -13.05 -11.29 -2.99
N ALA A 81 -13.36 -10.00 -2.86
CA ALA A 81 -13.12 -9.22 -1.64
C ALA A 81 -13.80 -9.81 -0.39
N LYS A 82 -14.97 -10.43 -0.54
CA LYS A 82 -15.66 -11.15 0.56
C LYS A 82 -14.84 -12.30 1.16
N ASN A 83 -13.92 -12.86 0.38
CA ASN A 83 -13.03 -13.97 0.74
C ASN A 83 -11.58 -13.50 0.89
N ALA A 84 -11.35 -12.18 1.01
CA ALA A 84 -10.00 -11.62 1.05
C ALA A 84 -9.12 -12.29 2.11
N SER A 85 -9.67 -12.62 3.28
CA SER A 85 -8.93 -13.30 4.36
C SER A 85 -8.32 -14.67 3.97
N LEU A 86 -8.76 -15.28 2.87
CA LEU A 86 -8.22 -16.55 2.38
C LEU A 86 -6.97 -16.40 1.51
N TYR A 87 -6.55 -15.16 1.19
CA TYR A 87 -5.44 -14.88 0.30
C TYR A 87 -4.24 -14.29 1.06
N ASN A 88 -3.03 -14.63 0.62
CA ASN A 88 -1.79 -14.04 1.11
C ASN A 88 -1.56 -12.67 0.47
N TRP A 89 -2.15 -11.62 1.07
CA TRP A 89 -2.03 -10.25 0.56
C TRP A 89 -0.60 -9.71 0.62
N CYS A 90 0.18 -10.12 1.62
CA CYS A 90 1.58 -9.70 1.75
C CYS A 90 2.40 -10.17 0.54
N GLU A 91 2.30 -11.46 0.21
CA GLU A 91 2.97 -12.04 -0.96
C GLU A 91 2.46 -11.46 -2.28
N PHE A 92 1.15 -11.23 -2.40
CA PHE A 92 0.56 -10.58 -3.57
C PHE A 92 1.11 -9.17 -3.77
N CYS A 93 1.05 -8.33 -2.73
CA CYS A 93 1.57 -6.96 -2.78
C CYS A 93 3.06 -6.95 -3.08
N HIS A 94 3.84 -7.81 -2.44
CA HIS A 94 5.27 -7.92 -2.66
C HIS A 94 5.61 -8.32 -4.11
N THR A 95 5.00 -9.40 -4.62
CA THR A 95 5.19 -9.84 -6.01
C THR A 95 4.80 -8.72 -6.99
N TRP A 96 3.67 -8.06 -6.73
CA TRP A 96 3.19 -6.97 -7.57
C TRP A 96 4.15 -5.76 -7.58
N LEU A 97 4.78 -5.44 -6.44
CA LEU A 97 5.80 -4.39 -6.35
C LEU A 97 7.04 -4.75 -7.18
N LEU A 98 7.50 -6.00 -7.10
CA LEU A 98 8.65 -6.47 -7.87
C LEU A 98 8.39 -6.44 -9.39
N ASP A 99 7.26 -6.99 -9.84
CA ASP A 99 6.85 -6.96 -11.25
C ASP A 99 6.81 -5.52 -11.80
N TYR A 100 6.39 -4.59 -10.95
CA TYR A 100 6.34 -3.17 -11.29
C TYR A 100 7.73 -2.54 -11.37
N GLY A 101 8.64 -2.91 -10.46
CA GLY A 101 10.04 -2.56 -10.50
C GLY A 101 10.69 -2.99 -11.81
N ASP A 102 10.53 -4.25 -12.18
CA ASP A 102 11.06 -4.80 -13.44
C ASP A 102 10.49 -4.09 -14.66
N ALA A 103 9.18 -3.81 -14.66
CA ALA A 103 8.52 -3.07 -15.74
C ALA A 103 9.02 -1.62 -15.85
N CYS A 104 9.34 -0.99 -14.72
CA CYS A 104 9.94 0.33 -14.68
C CYS A 104 11.36 0.31 -15.25
N GLN A 105 12.19 -0.64 -14.80
CA GLN A 105 13.56 -0.80 -15.27
C GLN A 105 13.61 -1.00 -16.78
N ARG A 106 12.79 -1.92 -17.32
CA ARG A 106 12.69 -2.14 -18.78
C ARG A 106 12.32 -0.87 -19.56
N LYS A 107 11.48 0.00 -19.01
CA LYS A 107 11.15 1.29 -19.64
C LYS A 107 12.32 2.25 -19.61
N ILE A 108 13.05 2.34 -18.49
CA ILE A 108 14.26 3.16 -18.37
C ILE A 108 15.30 2.69 -19.38
N ASP A 109 15.56 1.38 -19.44
CA ASP A 109 16.57 0.81 -20.34
C ASP A 109 16.25 1.09 -21.82
N HIS A 110 14.97 1.04 -22.19
CA HIS A 110 14.54 1.26 -23.58
C HIS A 110 14.35 2.75 -23.94
N GLN A 111 13.87 3.58 -23.01
CA GLN A 111 13.41 4.96 -23.32
C GLN A 111 14.28 6.04 -22.68
N GLY A 112 15.19 5.68 -21.78
CA GLY A 112 15.99 6.62 -20.97
C GLY A 112 15.23 7.30 -19.83
N TYR A 113 13.90 7.11 -19.73
CA TYR A 113 13.05 7.64 -18.66
C TYR A 113 11.78 6.79 -18.51
N ALA A 114 11.11 6.86 -17.35
CA ALA A 114 9.91 6.09 -17.06
C ALA A 114 8.73 6.99 -16.65
N ALA A 115 8.09 7.64 -17.63
CA ALA A 115 6.88 8.44 -17.38
C ALA A 115 5.66 7.56 -17.07
N GLY A 116 4.83 7.99 -16.12
CA GLY A 116 3.58 7.30 -15.75
C GLY A 116 3.74 5.98 -15.02
N THR A 117 4.94 5.71 -14.50
CA THR A 117 5.26 4.57 -13.65
C THR A 117 5.11 5.05 -12.21
N GLY A 118 4.14 4.50 -11.46
CA GLY A 118 3.68 4.95 -10.15
C GLY A 118 4.83 5.34 -9.22
N GLY A 119 5.16 6.63 -9.21
CA GLY A 119 6.30 7.16 -8.47
C GLY A 119 6.16 6.90 -6.97
N CYS A 120 4.93 6.73 -6.47
CA CYS A 120 4.66 6.30 -5.11
C CYS A 120 5.21 4.91 -4.80
N VAL A 121 5.05 3.93 -5.69
CA VAL A 121 5.56 2.57 -5.53
C VAL A 121 7.09 2.56 -5.57
N LEU A 122 7.66 3.30 -6.51
CA LEU A 122 9.10 3.43 -6.65
C LEU A 122 9.73 4.15 -5.45
N PHE A 123 9.05 5.18 -4.93
CA PHE A 123 9.41 5.85 -3.70
C PHE A 123 9.35 4.90 -2.52
N LEU A 124 8.27 4.12 -2.36
CA LEU A 124 8.13 3.15 -1.27
C LEU A 124 9.23 2.09 -1.31
N LEU A 125 9.61 1.62 -2.50
CA LEU A 125 10.72 0.69 -2.68
C LEU A 125 12.05 1.33 -2.25
N ILE A 126 12.38 2.51 -2.77
CA ILE A 126 13.61 3.23 -2.40
C ILE A 126 13.64 3.54 -0.90
N PHE A 127 12.52 4.00 -0.36
CA PHE A 127 12.36 4.30 1.05
C PHE A 127 12.62 3.06 1.90
N TYR A 128 11.96 1.95 1.59
CA TYR A 128 12.15 0.67 2.26
C TYR A 128 13.63 0.26 2.24
N LEU A 129 14.25 0.27 1.06
CA LEU A 129 15.62 -0.16 0.85
C LEU A 129 16.66 0.72 1.56
N ASP A 130 16.51 2.05 1.54
CA ASP A 130 17.40 2.99 2.24
C ASP A 130 17.28 2.84 3.77
N HIS A 131 16.08 2.49 4.27
CA HIS A 131 15.80 2.38 5.70
C HIS A 131 16.14 1.01 6.31
N LEU A 132 16.63 0.04 5.54
CA LEU A 132 17.16 -1.20 6.13
C LEU A 132 18.44 -0.91 6.92
N CYS A 133 18.57 -1.50 8.11
CA CYS A 133 19.78 -1.45 8.94
C CYS A 133 20.90 -2.28 8.30
N ARG A 134 21.47 -1.75 7.23
CA ARG A 134 22.58 -2.32 6.48
C ARG A 134 23.55 -1.20 6.12
N HIS A 135 24.72 -1.59 5.59
CA HIS A 135 25.63 -0.61 5.03
C HIS A 135 24.92 0.17 3.90
N PRO A 136 24.86 1.50 3.97
CA PRO A 136 24.15 2.29 2.98
C PRO A 136 24.85 2.19 1.62
N VAL A 137 24.07 2.15 0.56
CA VAL A 137 24.60 2.26 -0.80
C VAL A 137 24.61 3.74 -1.14
N ARG A 138 25.81 4.31 -1.29
CA ARG A 138 26.08 5.65 -1.84
C ARG A 138 25.00 6.68 -1.45
N LEU A 139 24.76 6.87 -0.15
CA LEU A 139 23.59 7.61 0.37
C LEU A 139 23.58 9.09 -0.06
N ASP A 140 24.76 9.63 -0.32
CA ASP A 140 25.04 10.98 -0.80
C ASP A 140 24.71 11.19 -2.29
N GLU A 141 24.46 10.12 -3.05
CA GLU A 141 24.14 10.20 -4.47
C GLU A 141 22.62 10.38 -4.71
N PHE A 142 22.28 11.40 -5.50
CA PHE A 142 20.91 11.73 -5.89
C PHE A 142 20.75 11.80 -7.41
N PRO A 143 19.55 11.48 -7.95
CA PRO A 143 18.38 10.94 -7.24
C PRO A 143 18.60 9.49 -6.80
N ARG A 144 18.06 9.13 -5.62
CA ARG A 144 18.26 7.81 -4.96
C ARG A 144 18.01 6.61 -5.87
N ILE A 145 17.08 6.72 -6.83
CA ILE A 145 16.79 5.66 -7.79
C ILE A 145 18.02 5.20 -8.60
N LYS A 146 18.99 6.08 -8.87
CA LYS A 146 20.21 5.73 -9.64
C LYS A 146 21.13 4.78 -8.88
N VAL A 147 20.98 4.73 -7.57
CA VAL A 147 21.87 4.02 -6.68
C VAL A 147 21.47 2.54 -6.56
N TRP A 148 20.18 2.27 -6.65
CA TRP A 148 19.57 0.95 -6.51
C TRP A 148 19.56 0.21 -7.86
N THR A 149 20.67 -0.43 -8.20
CA THR A 149 20.73 -1.37 -9.32
C THR A 149 19.95 -2.65 -9.00
N GLN A 150 19.64 -3.46 -10.01
CA GLN A 150 19.00 -4.77 -9.81
C GLN A 150 19.77 -5.64 -8.81
N GLU A 151 21.10 -5.66 -8.92
CA GLU A 151 22.00 -6.41 -8.05
C GLU A 151 21.89 -5.95 -6.59
N GLU A 152 21.90 -4.63 -6.35
CA GLU A 152 21.72 -4.05 -5.00
C GLU A 152 20.35 -4.36 -4.41
N VAL A 153 19.30 -4.29 -5.24
CA VAL A 153 17.93 -4.61 -4.85
C VAL A 153 17.83 -6.08 -4.45
N ASP A 154 18.35 -7.00 -5.27
CA ASP A 154 18.28 -8.43 -5.00
C ASP A 154 19.15 -8.83 -3.80
N GLU A 155 20.30 -8.21 -3.62
CA GLU A 155 21.13 -8.44 -2.44
C GLU A 155 20.43 -7.99 -1.15
N ALA A 156 19.83 -6.79 -1.15
CA ALA A 156 19.08 -6.28 -0.01
C ALA A 156 17.87 -7.16 0.31
N LYS A 157 17.10 -7.56 -0.71
CA LYS A 157 15.96 -8.48 -0.58
C LYS A 157 16.38 -9.82 0.02
N ASN A 158 17.43 -10.43 -0.51
CA ASN A 158 17.90 -11.74 -0.04
C ASN A 158 18.40 -11.70 1.40
N ARG A 159 19.09 -10.61 1.77
CA ARG A 159 19.56 -10.44 3.16
C ARG A 159 18.41 -10.21 4.14
N ASP A 160 17.37 -9.51 3.71
CA ASP A 160 16.19 -9.25 4.53
C ASP A 160 15.19 -10.43 4.59
N ARG A 161 15.35 -11.43 3.72
CA ARG A 161 14.50 -12.62 3.71
C ARG A 161 14.69 -13.46 4.98
N LYS A 162 13.59 -13.84 5.60
CA LYS A 162 13.50 -14.80 6.71
C LYS A 162 13.50 -16.23 6.16
N ALA A 163 13.74 -17.19 7.04
CA ALA A 163 13.63 -18.62 6.70
C ALA A 163 12.21 -19.04 6.26
N SER A 164 11.19 -18.26 6.64
CA SER A 164 9.78 -18.46 6.25
C SER A 164 9.45 -17.91 4.86
N ASP A 165 10.44 -17.45 4.10
CA ASP A 165 10.29 -16.78 2.79
C ASP A 165 9.65 -15.38 2.83
N ASP A 166 9.33 -14.88 4.04
CA ASP A 166 8.83 -13.53 4.32
C ASP A 166 9.99 -12.52 4.56
N TYR A 167 9.69 -11.23 4.59
CA TYR A 167 10.65 -10.14 4.76
C TYR A 167 10.64 -9.57 6.20
N GLY A 168 11.59 -8.68 6.51
CA GLY A 168 11.78 -8.04 7.79
C GLY A 168 12.72 -8.81 8.72
N ARG A 169 13.74 -9.48 8.17
CA ARG A 169 14.85 -10.04 8.96
C ARG A 169 15.79 -8.93 9.46
N ILE A 170 15.96 -7.88 8.66
CA ILE A 170 16.78 -6.72 8.98
C ILE A 170 15.87 -5.66 9.61
N THR A 171 16.30 -5.08 10.73
CA THR A 171 15.59 -3.97 11.38
C THR A 171 15.69 -2.68 10.55
N THR A 172 14.88 -1.66 10.84
CA THR A 172 14.98 -0.37 10.14
C THR A 172 15.77 0.69 10.92
N VAL A 173 16.30 1.66 10.19
CA VAL A 173 16.98 2.87 10.69
C VAL A 173 16.27 4.13 10.21
N ASP A 174 16.41 5.23 10.97
CA ASP A 174 15.91 6.54 10.56
C ASP A 174 16.93 7.20 9.64
N VAL A 175 16.66 7.19 8.34
CA VAL A 175 17.53 7.82 7.36
C VAL A 175 17.17 9.29 7.23
N VAL A 176 18.11 10.16 7.60
CA VAL A 176 18.05 11.58 7.28
C VAL A 176 18.95 11.83 6.07
N TYR A 177 18.33 12.09 4.92
CA TYR A 177 19.07 12.37 3.69
C TYR A 177 19.89 13.65 3.84
N GLY A 178 21.20 13.55 3.63
CA GLY A 178 22.16 14.65 3.83
C GLY A 178 23.00 14.50 5.09
N ASP A 179 22.60 13.63 6.03
CA ASP A 179 23.38 13.29 7.22
C ASP A 179 24.04 11.91 7.06
N PRO A 180 25.09 11.60 7.86
CA PRO A 180 25.69 10.27 7.90
C PRO A 180 24.66 9.19 8.25
N HIS A 181 24.68 8.07 7.51
CA HIS A 181 23.75 6.96 7.74
C HIS A 181 23.96 6.31 9.12
N PRO A 182 22.90 6.03 9.90
CA PRO A 182 23.02 5.31 11.15
C PRO A 182 23.45 3.86 10.91
N LEU A 183 24.68 3.51 11.26
CA LEU A 183 25.24 2.16 11.12
C LEU A 183 24.70 1.15 12.17
N TYR A 184 23.87 1.62 13.08
CA TYR A 184 23.25 0.82 14.14
C TYR A 184 21.73 0.92 14.02
N GLY A 185 21.07 -0.24 14.06
CA GLY A 185 19.62 -0.37 13.98
C GLY A 185 18.92 0.21 15.20
N ARG A 186 17.60 0.38 15.12
CA ARG A 186 16.76 0.66 16.29
C ARG A 186 16.69 -0.58 17.20
N GLU A 187 17.77 -0.93 17.90
CA GLU A 187 17.69 -1.94 18.97
C GLU A 187 16.81 -1.42 20.11
N GLY A 188 15.78 -2.19 20.49
CA GLY A 188 14.96 -1.92 21.67
C GLY A 188 13.72 -1.02 21.49
N ARG A 189 13.41 -0.53 20.27
CA ARG A 189 12.10 0.10 19.99
C ARG A 189 11.10 -0.90 19.40
N ARG A 190 9.83 -0.78 19.79
CA ARG A 190 8.73 -1.56 19.23
C ARG A 190 8.56 -1.20 17.75
N SER A 191 8.09 -2.14 16.92
CA SER A 191 7.86 -1.82 15.51
C SER A 191 6.76 -0.76 15.40
N PRO A 192 6.80 0.16 14.42
CA PRO A 192 5.72 1.12 14.21
C PRO A 192 4.36 0.43 14.04
N ALA A 193 4.33 -0.78 13.47
CA ALA A 193 3.12 -1.59 13.38
C ALA A 193 2.58 -2.00 14.77
N VAL A 194 3.45 -2.37 15.72
CA VAL A 194 3.07 -2.67 17.10
C VAL A 194 2.60 -1.41 17.82
N GLU A 195 3.29 -0.28 17.65
CA GLU A 195 2.88 1.00 18.26
C GLU A 195 1.53 1.46 17.72
N VAL A 196 1.30 1.39 16.40
CA VAL A 196 0.02 1.73 15.78
C VAL A 196 -1.07 0.73 16.19
N ALA A 197 -0.78 -0.57 16.24
CA ALA A 197 -1.73 -1.56 16.71
C ALA A 197 -2.12 -1.34 18.18
N GLU A 198 -1.17 -0.98 19.05
CA GLU A 198 -1.43 -0.64 20.45
C GLU A 198 -2.20 0.68 20.57
N MET A 199 -1.87 1.70 19.79
CA MET A 199 -2.64 2.96 19.74
C MET A 199 -4.09 2.68 19.30
N VAL A 200 -4.30 1.89 18.25
CA VAL A 200 -5.63 1.50 17.78
C VAL A 200 -6.35 0.65 18.83
N ALA A 201 -5.66 -0.27 19.51
CA ALA A 201 -6.21 -1.08 20.60
C ALA A 201 -6.60 -0.21 21.82
N GLN A 202 -5.81 0.79 22.17
CA GLN A 202 -6.09 1.76 23.22
C GLN A 202 -7.29 2.65 22.85
N MET A 203 -7.34 3.14 21.60
CA MET A 203 -8.46 3.93 21.09
C MET A 203 -9.77 3.14 21.02
N THR A 204 -9.70 1.81 20.88
CA THR A 204 -10.87 0.91 20.86
C THR A 204 -11.21 0.32 22.23
N SER A 205 -10.35 0.52 23.24
CA SER A 205 -10.59 0.13 24.62
C SER A 205 -11.69 0.99 25.26
N SER A 206 -12.41 0.41 26.22
CA SER A 206 -13.64 0.97 26.82
C SER A 206 -13.49 2.33 27.51
N GLU A 207 -12.27 2.79 27.78
CA GLU A 207 -12.02 4.06 28.48
C GLU A 207 -12.38 5.29 27.63
N TRP A 208 -12.23 5.24 26.31
CA TRP A 208 -12.60 6.34 25.40
C TRP A 208 -14.09 6.44 25.04
N ARG A 209 -14.88 5.40 25.35
CA ARG A 209 -16.35 5.49 25.22
C ARG A 209 -16.99 6.32 26.33
N ARG A 210 -16.25 6.68 27.39
CA ARG A 210 -16.75 7.50 28.51
C ARG A 210 -16.49 8.99 28.33
N THR A 211 -15.55 9.38 27.48
CA THR A 211 -15.16 10.79 27.26
C THR A 211 -16.00 11.48 26.19
N LEU A 212 -16.92 10.76 25.55
CA LEU A 212 -17.88 11.27 24.55
C LEU A 212 -19.34 10.91 24.90
N ALA A 213 -19.62 10.56 26.17
CA ALA A 213 -20.97 10.51 26.74
C ALA A 213 -21.14 11.72 27.67
#